data_AF-A0A7W8JTY8-F1
#
_entry.id   AF-A0A7W8JTY8-F1
#
_cell.length_a   1.000
_cell.length_b   1.000
_cell.length_c   1.000
_cell.angle_alpha   90.00
_cell.angle_beta   90.00
_cell.angle_gamma   90.00
#
_symmetry.space_group_name_H-M   'P 1'
#
loop_
_entity.id
_entity.type
_entity.pdbx_description
1 polymer ?
#
loop_
_entity_poly.entity_id
_entity_poly.type
_entity_poly.pdbx_seq_one_letter_code
_entity_poly.pdbx_strand_id
1 'polypeptide(L)'
;MKKMMKMVLSTAVAGLLTSALATAVVSESNLTGLKLPKGAIEVTDQKAIADMAEYIEEVAGGMGGTCEYSEFLVWLDSDPDAIADALGQTIVAAKFKIEDIDAGEISKGSTYEEFSMVSSKEKYAAVWVDSPDSVVLGWCNVVK
;
A
#
# COMPACT_ATOMS: atom_id res chain seq x y z
N MET A 1 -40.40 22.93 56.03
CA MET A 1 -38.96 22.80 55.73
C MET A 1 -38.75 23.06 54.24
N LYS A 2 -37.84 23.98 53.91
CA LYS A 2 -37.60 24.55 52.56
C LYS A 2 -36.99 23.50 51.62
N LYS A 3 -37.53 23.32 50.41
CA LYS A 3 -36.84 22.62 49.32
C LYS A 3 -36.08 23.65 48.47
N MET A 4 -34.75 23.51 48.49
CA MET A 4 -33.76 24.20 47.64
C MET A 4 -33.93 23.73 46.19
N MET A 5 -34.02 24.62 45.19
CA MET A 5 -32.92 25.29 44.47
C MET A 5 -31.98 24.31 43.75
N LYS A 6 -32.05 24.26 42.40
CA LYS A 6 -31.05 24.85 41.49
C LYS A 6 -31.27 24.38 40.05
N MET A 7 -31.40 25.39 39.19
CA MET A 7 -31.33 25.37 37.73
C MET A 7 -29.88 25.03 37.32
N VAL A 8 -29.70 24.10 36.38
CA VAL A 8 -28.45 23.93 35.64
C VAL A 8 -28.81 23.69 34.17
N LEU A 9 -28.65 24.74 33.37
CA LEU A 9 -28.70 24.72 31.92
C LEU A 9 -27.26 24.48 31.45
N SER A 10 -26.93 23.24 31.08
CA SER A 10 -25.62 22.91 30.50
C SER A 10 -25.76 22.79 28.99
N THR A 11 -25.37 23.86 28.31
CA THR A 11 -25.20 23.94 26.85
C THR A 11 -24.03 23.03 26.44
N ALA A 12 -24.31 21.89 25.82
CA ALA A 12 -23.29 21.04 25.22
C ALA A 12 -22.94 21.58 23.83
N VAL A 13 -21.81 22.28 23.73
CA VAL A 13 -21.18 22.60 22.44
C VAL A 13 -20.44 21.35 21.98
N ALA A 14 -21.10 20.52 21.18
CA ALA A 14 -20.47 19.45 20.41
C ALA A 14 -19.80 20.08 19.17
N GLY A 15 -18.64 20.68 19.38
CA GLY A 15 -17.81 21.25 18.31
C GLY A 15 -16.88 20.19 17.73
N LEU A 16 -17.27 19.70 16.55
CA LEU A 16 -16.48 18.98 15.54
C LEU A 16 -14.96 19.01 15.75
N LEU A 17 -14.40 17.92 16.28
CA LEU A 17 -12.99 17.61 16.10
C LEU A 17 -12.86 16.94 14.73
N THR A 18 -12.23 17.66 13.82
CA THR A 18 -11.73 17.24 12.51
C THR A 18 -11.17 15.83 12.55
N SER A 19 -11.82 14.91 11.83
CA SER A 19 -11.30 13.58 11.53
C SER A 19 -10.00 13.73 10.75
N ALA A 20 -8.87 13.48 11.40
CA ALA A 20 -7.60 13.24 10.73
C ALA A 20 -7.77 12.08 9.73
N LEU A 21 -7.16 12.20 8.56
CA LEU A 21 -7.15 11.21 7.48
C LEU A 21 -6.77 9.82 8.03
N ALA A 22 -7.75 8.93 8.16
CA ALA A 22 -7.48 7.54 8.50
C ALA A 22 -7.06 6.82 7.21
N THR A 23 -5.77 6.52 7.07
CA THR A 23 -5.28 5.49 6.15
C THR A 23 -5.75 4.15 6.69
N ALA A 24 -6.87 3.64 6.15
CA ALA A 24 -7.48 2.42 6.65
C ALA A 24 -6.61 1.21 6.27
N VAL A 25 -6.53 0.24 7.17
CA VAL A 25 -5.98 -1.08 6.84
C VAL A 25 -6.89 -1.70 5.78
N VAL A 26 -6.31 -2.13 4.67
CA VAL A 26 -6.98 -2.81 3.57
C VAL A 26 -6.67 -4.30 3.59
N SER A 27 -7.59 -5.12 3.08
CA SER A 27 -7.44 -6.58 3.01
C SER A 27 -7.42 -7.10 1.57
N GLU A 28 -7.69 -6.23 0.61
CA GLU A 28 -7.74 -6.53 -0.81
C GLU A 28 -7.16 -5.35 -1.58
N SER A 29 -6.43 -5.63 -2.64
CA SER A 29 -5.86 -4.64 -3.55
C SER A 29 -6.95 -4.07 -4.45
N ASN A 30 -7.05 -2.74 -4.51
CA ASN A 30 -7.93 -2.05 -5.45
C ASN A 30 -7.46 -2.22 -6.90
N LEU A 31 -6.15 -2.41 -7.12
CA LEU A 31 -5.54 -2.59 -8.43
C LEU A 31 -5.75 -4.02 -9.00
N THR A 32 -5.54 -5.03 -8.17
CA THR A 32 -5.42 -6.43 -8.62
C THR A 32 -6.57 -7.32 -8.14
N GLY A 33 -7.35 -6.88 -7.15
CA GLY A 33 -8.34 -7.71 -6.45
C GLY A 33 -7.71 -8.84 -5.62
N LEU A 34 -6.38 -8.86 -5.46
CA LEU A 34 -5.71 -9.86 -4.65
C LEU A 34 -5.95 -9.61 -3.17
N LYS A 35 -6.13 -10.69 -2.41
CA LYS A 35 -6.08 -10.61 -0.94
C LYS A 35 -4.68 -10.20 -0.50
N LEU A 36 -4.64 -9.21 0.38
CA LEU A 36 -3.41 -8.65 0.93
C LEU A 36 -3.07 -9.30 2.28
N PRO A 37 -1.79 -9.46 2.61
CA PRO A 37 -1.35 -9.78 3.96
C PRO A 37 -1.92 -8.80 4.98
N LYS A 38 -2.22 -9.28 6.20
CA LYS A 38 -2.82 -8.47 7.26
C LYS A 38 -1.94 -7.26 7.56
N GLY A 39 -2.59 -6.12 7.82
CA GLY A 39 -1.88 -4.89 8.20
C GLY A 39 -1.45 -4.02 7.01
N ALA A 40 -1.85 -4.36 5.78
CA ALA A 40 -1.63 -3.52 4.62
C ALA A 40 -2.34 -2.18 4.79
N ILE A 41 -1.63 -1.08 4.61
CA ILE A 41 -2.16 0.28 4.65
C ILE A 41 -2.03 0.87 3.25
N GLU A 42 -3.13 1.30 2.65
CA GLU A 42 -3.08 2.01 1.38
C GLU A 42 -2.65 3.47 1.58
N VAL A 43 -1.62 3.88 0.84
CA VAL A 43 -1.08 5.23 0.88
C VAL A 43 -1.61 6.01 -0.33
N THR A 44 -2.49 6.97 -0.05
CA THR A 44 -3.14 7.81 -1.10
C THR A 44 -2.68 9.26 -1.08
N ASP A 45 -1.81 9.64 -0.14
CA ASP A 45 -1.21 10.97 -0.12
C ASP A 45 -0.25 11.12 -1.30
N GLN A 46 -0.63 11.95 -2.28
CA GLN A 46 0.12 12.15 -3.52
C GLN A 46 1.55 12.64 -3.31
N LYS A 47 1.83 13.37 -2.22
CA LYS A 47 3.18 13.85 -1.94
C LYS A 47 4.05 12.74 -1.37
N ALA A 48 3.46 11.85 -0.56
CA ALA A 48 4.17 10.72 0.00
C ALA A 48 4.56 9.68 -1.06
N ILE A 49 3.75 9.52 -2.11
CA ILE A 49 3.97 8.50 -3.15
C ILE A 49 4.69 9.01 -4.41
N ALA A 50 4.96 10.32 -4.53
CA ALA A 50 5.43 10.93 -5.79
C ALA A 50 6.68 10.24 -6.36
N ASP A 51 7.72 10.08 -5.53
CA ASP A 51 8.99 9.50 -5.96
C ASP A 51 8.83 8.02 -6.38
N MET A 52 8.02 7.26 -5.63
CA MET A 52 7.76 5.86 -5.96
C MET A 52 6.86 5.73 -7.20
N ALA A 53 5.94 6.67 -7.42
CA ALA A 53 5.09 6.70 -8.60
C ALA A 53 5.92 6.96 -9.88
N GLU A 54 6.83 7.93 -9.84
CA GLU A 54 7.78 8.18 -10.94
C GLU A 54 8.63 6.94 -11.23
N TYR A 55 9.16 6.30 -10.18
CA TYR A 55 9.97 5.09 -10.35
C TYR A 55 9.19 3.91 -10.95
N ILE A 56 7.95 3.70 -10.52
CA ILE A 56 7.09 2.65 -11.10
C ILE A 56 6.77 2.95 -12.58
N GLU A 57 6.60 4.21 -12.96
CA GLU A 57 6.45 4.58 -14.37
C GLU A 57 7.68 4.17 -15.20
N GLU A 58 8.88 4.34 -14.66
CA GLU A 58 10.13 3.89 -15.31
C GLU A 58 10.17 2.35 -15.47
N VAL A 59 9.81 1.60 -14.42
CA VAL A 59 9.75 0.13 -14.47
C VAL A 59 8.71 -0.34 -15.51
N ALA A 60 7.53 0.27 -15.53
CA ALA A 60 6.51 0.00 -16.54
C ALA A 60 7.01 0.30 -17.97
N GLY A 61 7.76 1.40 -18.13
CA GLY A 61 8.46 1.75 -19.37
C GLY A 61 9.48 0.71 -19.80
N GLY A 62 10.30 0.21 -18.87
CA GLY A 62 11.23 -0.90 -19.10
C GLY A 62 10.53 -2.19 -19.53
N MET A 63 9.30 -2.40 -19.05
CA MET A 63 8.42 -3.49 -19.46
C MET A 63 7.72 -3.27 -20.82
N GLY A 64 8.02 -2.16 -21.50
CA GLY A 64 7.52 -1.81 -22.83
C GLY A 64 6.07 -1.30 -22.84
N GLY A 65 5.62 -0.65 -21.77
CA GLY A 65 4.28 -0.07 -21.65
C GLY A 65 4.26 1.20 -20.81
N THR A 66 3.07 1.61 -20.41
CA THR A 66 2.84 2.75 -19.52
C THR A 66 2.00 2.33 -18.32
N CYS A 67 2.24 3.00 -17.21
CA CYS A 67 1.48 2.85 -15.97
C CYS A 67 0.12 3.55 -16.11
N GLU A 68 -1.00 2.82 -16.08
CA GLU A 68 -2.34 3.43 -16.19
C GLU A 68 -2.94 3.78 -14.82
N TYR A 69 -2.86 2.86 -13.87
CA TYR A 69 -3.32 3.02 -12.49
C TYR A 69 -2.34 2.34 -11.53
N SER A 70 -1.92 3.08 -10.50
CA SER A 70 -0.99 2.62 -9.48
C SER A 70 -1.64 2.54 -8.10
N GLU A 71 -1.16 1.60 -7.30
CA GLU A 71 -1.53 1.43 -5.89
C GLU A 71 -0.25 1.31 -5.06
N PHE A 72 -0.27 1.89 -3.86
CA PHE A 72 0.86 1.94 -2.94
C PHE A 72 0.42 1.43 -1.57
N LEU A 73 1.13 0.44 -1.06
CA LEU A 73 0.82 -0.31 0.14
C LEU A 73 2.01 -0.29 1.09
N VAL A 74 1.73 -0.19 2.38
CA VAL A 74 2.74 -0.25 3.44
C VAL A 74 2.31 -1.22 4.53
N TRP A 75 3.24 -2.04 5.01
CA TRP A 75 3.12 -2.80 6.25
C TRP A 75 4.14 -2.26 7.25
N LEU A 76 3.65 -1.73 8.36
CA LEU A 76 4.50 -1.20 9.44
C LEU A 76 4.82 -2.32 10.45
N ASP A 77 6.02 -2.27 11.05
CA ASP A 77 6.46 -3.18 12.12
C ASP A 77 6.25 -4.67 11.77
N SER A 78 6.45 -5.03 10.51
CA SER A 78 6.15 -6.35 9.95
C SER A 78 7.42 -7.05 9.47
N ASP A 79 7.41 -8.39 9.50
CA ASP A 79 8.49 -9.24 8.99
C ASP A 79 8.43 -9.31 7.45
N PRO A 80 9.42 -8.74 6.73
CA PRO A 80 9.41 -8.71 5.26
C PRO A 80 9.23 -10.07 4.61
N ASP A 81 9.95 -11.08 5.10
CA ASP A 81 9.91 -12.43 4.56
C ASP A 81 8.50 -13.03 4.68
N ALA A 82 7.84 -12.77 5.83
CA ALA A 82 6.49 -13.25 6.06
C ALA A 82 5.44 -12.54 5.18
N ILE A 83 5.60 -11.25 4.90
CA ILE A 83 4.71 -10.51 3.98
C ILE A 83 4.95 -10.99 2.55
N ALA A 84 6.20 -11.13 2.12
CA ALA A 84 6.57 -11.62 0.79
C ALA A 84 6.03 -13.02 0.54
N ASP A 85 6.21 -13.96 1.47
CA ASP A 85 5.69 -15.33 1.38
C ASP A 85 4.15 -15.34 1.27
N ALA A 86 3.47 -14.53 2.08
CA ALA A 86 2.02 -14.46 2.08
C ALA A 86 1.48 -13.85 0.78
N LEU A 87 2.10 -12.78 0.28
CA LEU A 87 1.71 -12.13 -0.97
C LEU A 87 2.04 -13.01 -2.19
N GLY A 88 3.22 -13.62 -2.24
CA GLY A 88 3.62 -14.53 -3.31
C GLY A 88 2.64 -15.70 -3.46
N GLN A 89 2.15 -16.26 -2.34
CA GLN A 89 1.11 -17.29 -2.37
C GLN A 89 -0.21 -16.79 -3.01
N THR A 90 -0.64 -15.56 -2.73
CA THR A 90 -1.88 -15.02 -3.31
C THR A 90 -1.72 -14.71 -4.80
N ILE A 91 -0.56 -14.17 -5.21
CA ILE A 91 -0.21 -13.91 -6.61
C ILE A 91 -0.23 -15.20 -7.44
N VAL A 92 0.45 -16.26 -6.96
CA VAL A 92 0.50 -17.55 -7.66
C VAL A 92 -0.87 -18.24 -7.70
N ALA A 93 -1.65 -18.15 -6.60
CA ALA A 93 -3.00 -18.67 -6.56
C ALA A 93 -3.91 -18.01 -7.63
N ALA A 94 -3.71 -16.71 -7.86
CA ALA A 94 -4.39 -15.93 -8.90
C ALA A 94 -3.85 -16.14 -10.33
N LYS A 95 -2.90 -17.07 -10.51
CA LYS A 95 -2.33 -17.47 -11.82
C LYS A 95 -1.48 -16.40 -12.50
N PHE A 96 -0.97 -15.44 -11.74
CA PHE A 96 0.13 -14.61 -12.20
C PHE A 96 1.45 -15.39 -12.14
N LYS A 97 2.30 -15.16 -13.12
CA LYS A 97 3.73 -15.50 -13.05
C LYS A 97 4.46 -14.28 -12.51
N ILE A 98 5.38 -14.50 -11.59
CA ILE A 98 6.30 -13.49 -11.08
C ILE A 98 7.62 -13.65 -11.84
N GLU A 99 8.15 -12.55 -12.36
CA GLU A 99 9.48 -12.51 -12.97
C GLU A 99 10.25 -11.32 -12.38
N ASP A 100 11.40 -11.60 -11.78
CA ASP A 100 12.30 -10.60 -11.22
C ASP A 100 12.92 -9.77 -12.36
N ILE A 101 13.02 -8.47 -12.17
CA ILE A 101 13.58 -7.51 -13.13
C ILE A 101 14.94 -7.03 -12.63
N ASP A 102 14.99 -6.50 -11.41
CA ASP A 102 16.20 -6.00 -10.76
C ASP A 102 16.06 -6.11 -9.24
N ALA A 103 17.18 -6.11 -8.53
CA ALA A 103 17.19 -6.07 -7.07
C ALA A 103 18.52 -5.52 -6.54
N GLY A 104 18.47 -4.87 -5.38
CA GLY A 104 19.68 -4.33 -4.78
C GLY A 104 19.52 -3.85 -3.35
N GLU A 105 20.64 -3.43 -2.77
CA GLU A 105 20.69 -2.79 -1.46
C GLU A 105 20.53 -1.27 -1.60
N ILE A 106 19.59 -0.68 -0.87
CA ILE A 106 19.45 0.77 -0.73
C ILE A 106 20.40 1.27 0.36
N SER A 107 20.38 0.60 1.50
CA SER A 107 21.20 0.93 2.66
C SER A 107 21.36 -0.30 3.57
N LYS A 108 22.08 -0.16 4.68
CA LYS A 108 22.27 -1.27 5.62
C LYS A 108 20.94 -1.72 6.22
N GLY A 109 20.45 -2.88 5.78
CA GLY A 109 19.17 -3.43 6.22
C GLY A 109 17.96 -2.93 5.43
N SER A 110 18.19 -2.28 4.28
CA SER A 110 17.12 -1.91 3.34
C SER A 110 17.46 -2.32 1.92
N THR A 111 16.53 -3.00 1.26
CA THR A 111 16.67 -3.55 -0.08
C THR A 111 15.50 -3.10 -0.96
N TYR A 112 15.70 -3.17 -2.28
CA TYR A 112 14.62 -3.05 -3.24
C TYR A 112 14.60 -4.26 -4.17
N GLU A 113 13.42 -4.57 -4.69
CA GLU A 113 13.19 -5.54 -5.75
C GLU A 113 12.20 -4.96 -6.75
N GLU A 114 12.55 -5.01 -8.02
CA GLU A 114 11.66 -4.76 -9.15
C GLU A 114 11.22 -6.11 -9.70
N PHE A 115 9.92 -6.29 -9.91
CA PHE A 115 9.40 -7.50 -10.53
C PHE A 115 8.17 -7.23 -11.36
N SER A 116 7.85 -8.17 -12.24
CA SER A 116 6.60 -8.17 -12.98
C SER A 116 5.66 -9.26 -12.51
N MET A 117 4.37 -8.98 -12.59
CA MET A 117 3.31 -9.98 -12.45
C MET A 117 2.55 -10.09 -13.77
N VAL A 118 2.57 -11.25 -14.40
CA VAL A 118 1.98 -11.45 -15.74
C VAL A 118 0.99 -12.61 -15.73
N SER A 119 -0.24 -12.33 -16.17
CA SER A 119 -1.25 -13.34 -16.50
C SER A 119 -1.55 -13.33 -18.00
N SER A 120 -2.53 -14.13 -18.44
CA SER A 120 -3.00 -14.07 -19.84
C SER A 120 -3.82 -12.82 -20.16
N LYS A 121 -4.20 -12.03 -19.15
CA LYS A 121 -5.08 -10.86 -19.30
C LYS A 121 -4.44 -9.56 -18.87
N GLU A 122 -3.58 -9.62 -17.86
CA GLU A 122 -3.11 -8.45 -17.13
C GLU A 122 -1.59 -8.55 -16.93
N LYS A 123 -0.95 -7.38 -16.89
CA LYS A 123 0.48 -7.21 -16.65
C LYS A 123 0.65 -6.10 -15.62
N TYR A 124 1.46 -6.34 -14.60
CA TYR A 124 1.76 -5.34 -13.58
C TYR A 124 3.27 -5.20 -13.40
N ALA A 125 3.72 -3.95 -13.30
CA ALA A 125 5.04 -3.58 -12.81
C ALA A 125 4.95 -3.41 -11.30
N ALA A 126 5.95 -3.87 -10.55
CA ALA A 126 5.98 -3.74 -9.11
C ALA A 126 7.37 -3.39 -8.62
N VAL A 127 7.41 -2.57 -7.58
CA VAL A 127 8.58 -2.23 -6.80
C VAL A 127 8.27 -2.55 -5.35
N TRP A 128 9.13 -3.36 -4.75
CA TRP A 128 9.07 -3.77 -3.36
C TRP A 128 10.29 -3.23 -2.64
N VAL A 129 10.07 -2.65 -1.47
CA VAL A 129 11.13 -2.07 -0.65
C VAL A 129 11.00 -2.59 0.76
N ASP A 130 12.08 -3.20 1.23
CA ASP A 130 12.20 -3.68 2.59
C ASP A 130 13.07 -2.75 3.42
N SER A 131 12.68 -2.59 4.68
CA SER A 131 13.45 -1.88 5.68
C SER A 131 13.19 -2.50 7.06
N PRO A 132 13.99 -2.17 8.09
CA PRO A 132 13.80 -2.73 9.42
C PRO A 132 12.44 -2.38 10.05
N ASP A 133 11.83 -1.27 9.62
CA ASP A 133 10.62 -0.70 10.24
C ASP A 133 9.37 -0.88 9.37
N SER A 134 9.52 -1.18 8.09
CA SER A 134 8.40 -1.30 7.16
C SER A 134 8.73 -2.05 5.88
N VAL A 135 7.68 -2.61 5.28
CA VAL A 135 7.65 -3.10 3.90
C VAL A 135 6.79 -2.15 3.08
N VAL A 136 7.25 -1.76 1.90
CA VAL A 136 6.52 -0.93 0.95
C VAL A 136 6.38 -1.68 -0.37
N LEU A 137 5.16 -1.73 -0.90
CA LEU A 137 4.87 -2.23 -2.24
C LEU A 137 4.19 -1.12 -3.02
N GLY A 138 4.74 -0.80 -4.18
CA GLY A 138 4.06 0.00 -5.17
C GLY A 138 4.00 -0.79 -6.46
N TRP A 139 2.83 -0.83 -7.07
CA TRP A 139 2.62 -1.55 -8.32
C TRP A 139 1.63 -0.82 -9.20
N CYS A 140 1.65 -1.12 -10.49
CA CYS A 140 0.68 -0.57 -11.42
C CYS A 140 0.41 -1.46 -12.61
N ASN A 141 -0.78 -1.30 -13.20
CA ASN A 141 -1.12 -2.03 -14.41
C ASN A 141 -0.40 -1.41 -15.62
N VAL A 142 0.22 -2.28 -16.41
CA VAL A 142 1.01 -1.91 -17.58
C VAL A 142 0.18 -2.11 -18.83
N VAL A 143 -0.10 -1.01 -19.52
CA VAL A 143 -0.81 -0.98 -20.81
C VAL A 143 0.13 -0.58 -21.95
N LYS A 144 -0.26 -0.82 -23.20
CA LYS A 144 0.51 -0.48 -24.39
C LYS A 144 -0.04 0.75 -25.11
#